data_AF-A0A855K9B8-F1
#
_entry.id   AF-A0A855K9B8-F1
#
_cell.length_a   1.000
_cell.length_b   1.000
_cell.length_c   1.000
_cell.angle_alpha   90.00
_cell.angle_beta   90.00
_cell.angle_gamma   90.00
#
_symmetry.space_group_name_H-M   'P 1'
#
loop_
_entity.id
_entity.type
_entity.pdbx_description
1 polymer ?
#
loop_
_entity_poly.entity_id
_entity_poly.type
_entity_poly.pdbx_seq_one_letter_code
_entity_poly.pdbx_strand_id
1 'polypeptide(L)'
;FTLSDVFCISRHGGDFRKLMADGLIDIMFANAAEITALMSTEDFDAAVAAAAAEVPMLVVTRSEHGAIAVSGGKTVSVPAEP
;
A
#
# COMPACT_ATOMS: atom_id res chain seq x y z
N PHE A 1 3.63 8.42 -4.81
CA PHE A 1 3.30 7.51 -5.93
C PHE A 1 1.98 6.81 -5.60
N THR A 2 1.07 6.62 -6.57
CA THR A 2 -0.18 5.86 -6.36
C THR A 2 -0.12 4.55 -7.13
N LEU A 3 -0.49 3.45 -6.48
CA LEU A 3 -0.85 2.24 -7.21
C LEU A 3 -2.08 2.58 -8.06
N SER A 4 -2.09 2.16 -9.33
CA SER A 4 -3.14 2.57 -10.28
C SER A 4 -4.35 1.64 -10.27
N ASP A 5 -4.17 0.42 -10.78
CA ASP A 5 -5.21 -0.60 -10.83
C ASP A 5 -4.50 -1.95 -10.68
N VAL A 6 -5.19 -2.95 -10.13
CA VAL A 6 -4.70 -4.34 -9.99
C VAL A 6 -4.16 -4.87 -11.33
N PHE A 7 -4.74 -4.47 -12.47
CA PHE A 7 -4.22 -4.81 -13.80
C PHE A 7 -2.82 -4.23 -14.08
N CYS A 8 -2.52 -3.02 -13.62
CA CYS A 8 -1.19 -2.42 -13.74
C CYS A 8 -0.17 -3.15 -12.84
N ILE A 9 -0.60 -3.54 -11.64
CA ILE A 9 0.21 -4.33 -10.70
C ILE A 9 0.51 -5.73 -11.27
N SER A 10 -0.45 -6.38 -11.94
CA SER A 10 -0.23 -7.70 -12.54
C SER A 10 0.86 -7.72 -13.63
N ARG A 11 1.09 -6.59 -14.31
CA ARG A 11 2.10 -6.46 -15.37
C ARG A 11 3.41 -5.85 -14.87
N HIS A 12 3.35 -4.92 -13.93
CA HIS A 12 4.49 -4.10 -13.49
C HIS A 12 4.81 -4.26 -12.00
N GLY A 13 4.20 -5.22 -11.29
CA GLY A 13 4.41 -5.43 -9.85
C GLY A 13 5.87 -5.74 -9.48
N GLY A 14 6.64 -6.30 -10.42
CA GLY A 14 8.10 -6.45 -10.26
C GLY A 14 8.82 -5.09 -10.27
N ASP A 15 8.48 -4.22 -11.22
CA ASP A 15 9.05 -2.88 -11.34
C ASP A 15 8.70 -2.02 -10.11
N PHE A 16 7.46 -2.12 -9.61
CA PHE A 16 7.05 -1.40 -8.39
C PHE A 16 7.85 -1.84 -7.17
N ARG A 17 7.99 -3.16 -6.96
CA ARG A 17 8.82 -3.67 -5.86
C ARG A 17 10.27 -3.24 -6.01
N LYS A 18 10.78 -3.15 -7.23
CA LYS A 18 12.12 -2.61 -7.49
C LYS A 18 12.22 -1.13 -7.12
N LEU A 19 11.25 -0.30 -7.49
CA LEU A 19 11.22 1.12 -7.10
C LEU A 19 11.14 1.32 -5.58
N MET A 20 10.40 0.46 -4.88
CA MET A 20 10.34 0.44 -3.42
C MET A 20 11.71 0.07 -2.83
N ALA A 21 12.29 -1.05 -3.28
CA ALA A 21 13.59 -1.53 -2.80
C ALA A 21 14.75 -0.58 -3.12
N ASP A 22 14.71 0.11 -4.27
CA ASP A 22 15.68 1.13 -4.66
C ASP A 22 15.49 2.45 -3.88
N GLY A 23 14.49 2.55 -2.98
CA GLY A 23 14.22 3.70 -2.14
C GLY A 23 13.71 4.92 -2.91
N LEU A 24 13.13 4.71 -4.10
CA LEU A 24 12.69 5.78 -5.00
C LEU A 24 11.23 6.22 -4.75
N ILE A 25 10.58 5.65 -3.73
CA ILE A 25 9.21 5.96 -3.34
C ILE A 25 9.19 6.46 -1.90
N ASP A 26 8.99 7.76 -1.72
CA ASP A 26 8.86 8.37 -0.38
C ASP A 26 7.49 8.11 0.25
N ILE A 27 6.44 8.19 -0.57
CA ILE A 27 5.04 8.05 -0.14
C ILE A 27 4.30 7.16 -1.14
N MET A 28 3.66 6.09 -0.64
CA MET A 28 2.85 5.17 -1.44
C MET A 28 1.37 5.25 -1.04
N PHE A 29 0.50 5.41 -2.03
CA PHE A 29 -0.95 5.31 -1.89
C PHE A 29 -1.45 4.03 -2.55
N ALA A 30 -2.38 3.34 -1.90
CA ALA A 30 -3.01 2.12 -2.39
C ALA A 30 -4.46 2.00 -1.87
N ASN A 31 -5.27 1.17 -2.50
CA ASN A 31 -6.45 0.59 -1.86
C ASN A 31 -6.16 -0.84 -1.32
N ALA A 32 -7.12 -1.41 -0.59
CA ALA A 32 -6.97 -2.74 0.00
C ALA A 32 -6.74 -3.87 -1.03
N ALA A 33 -7.31 -3.79 -2.23
CA ALA A 33 -7.12 -4.80 -3.28
C ALA A 33 -5.75 -4.66 -3.97
N GLU A 34 -5.28 -3.44 -4.14
CA GLU A 34 -3.97 -3.16 -4.73
C GLU A 34 -2.82 -3.59 -3.81
N ILE A 35 -2.92 -3.34 -2.51
CA ILE A 35 -1.84 -3.67 -1.57
C ILE A 35 -1.68 -5.18 -1.41
N THR A 36 -2.79 -5.91 -1.35
CA THR A 36 -2.82 -7.38 -1.29
C THR A 36 -2.29 -8.00 -2.58
N ALA A 37 -2.69 -7.47 -3.74
CA ALA A 37 -2.15 -7.88 -5.03
C ALA A 37 -0.64 -7.62 -5.17
N LEU A 38 -0.17 -6.43 -4.77
CA LEU A 38 1.25 -6.06 -4.87
C LEU A 38 2.13 -6.96 -3.99
N MET A 39 1.66 -7.27 -2.78
CA MET A 39 2.37 -8.11 -1.81
C MET A 39 2.13 -9.61 -2.02
N SER A 40 1.34 -9.99 -3.02
CA SER A 40 1.03 -11.40 -3.35
C SER A 40 0.47 -12.19 -2.16
N THR A 41 -0.44 -11.57 -1.41
CA THR A 41 -1.11 -12.17 -0.25
C THR A 41 -2.58 -11.74 -0.19
N GLU A 42 -3.45 -12.58 0.35
CA GLU A 42 -4.86 -12.24 0.61
C GLU A 42 -5.08 -11.60 1.99
N ASP A 43 -4.08 -11.68 2.88
CA ASP A 43 -4.11 -11.07 4.21
C ASP A 43 -3.75 -9.58 4.11
N PHE A 44 -4.74 -8.71 4.36
CA PHE A 44 -4.58 -7.27 4.32
C PHE A 44 -3.55 -6.75 5.32
N ASP A 45 -3.58 -7.22 6.57
CA ASP A 45 -2.69 -6.72 7.62
C ASP A 45 -1.25 -7.15 7.33
N ALA A 46 -1.05 -8.38 6.83
CA ALA A 46 0.24 -8.84 6.35
C ALA A 46 0.75 -8.04 5.15
N ALA A 47 -0.12 -7.70 4.19
CA ALA A 47 0.24 -6.87 3.04
C ALA A 47 0.67 -5.46 3.47
N VAL A 48 -0.09 -4.84 4.38
CA VAL A 48 0.24 -3.51 4.92
C VAL A 48 1.57 -3.54 5.66
N ALA A 49 1.80 -4.55 6.51
CA ALA A 49 3.05 -4.68 7.26
C ALA A 49 4.26 -4.86 6.33
N ALA A 50 4.15 -5.71 5.31
CA ALA A 50 5.21 -5.94 4.34
C ALA A 50 5.50 -4.67 3.52
N ALA A 51 4.46 -4.01 3.01
CA ALA A 51 4.61 -2.79 2.23
C ALA A 51 5.18 -1.62 3.05
N ALA A 52 4.73 -1.45 4.28
CA ALA A 52 5.18 -0.37 5.16
C ALA A 52 6.64 -0.51 5.62
N ALA A 53 7.21 -1.72 5.53
CA ALA A 53 8.64 -1.94 5.77
C ALA A 53 9.53 -1.42 4.62
N GLU A 54 8.96 -1.28 3.43
CA GLU A 54 9.68 -0.97 2.19
C GLU A 54 9.52 0.49 1.74
N VAL A 55 8.60 1.25 2.35
CA VAL A 55 8.40 2.68 2.04
C VAL A 55 8.31 3.56 3.31
N PRO A 56 8.81 4.80 3.29
CA PRO A 56 8.76 5.69 4.47
C PRO A 56 7.34 6.06 4.92
N MET A 57 6.40 6.16 3.97
CA MET A 57 5.00 6.44 4.24
C MET A 57 4.09 5.62 3.34
N LEU A 58 3.17 4.89 3.95
CA LEU A 58 2.12 4.13 3.28
C LEU A 58 0.75 4.69 3.67
N VAL A 59 -0.12 4.90 2.69
CA VAL A 59 -1.54 5.24 2.91
C VAL A 59 -2.40 4.23 2.17
N VAL A 60 -3.34 3.60 2.88
CA VAL A 60 -4.24 2.60 2.31
C VAL A 60 -5.69 2.96 2.54
N THR A 61 -6.45 3.16 1.47
CA THR A 61 -7.90 3.36 1.52
C THR A 61 -8.63 2.03 1.59
N ARG A 62 -9.73 2.00 2.34
CA ARG A 62 -10.52 0.79 2.66
C ARG A 62 -12.02 1.03 2.45
N SER A 63 -12.37 1.73 1.37
CA SER A 63 -13.77 2.05 1.03
C SER A 63 -14.53 2.67 2.21
N GLU A 64 -15.69 2.13 2.60
CA GLU A 64 -16.50 2.60 3.73
C GLU A 64 -15.78 2.50 5.09
N HIS A 65 -14.70 1.73 5.21
CA HIS A 65 -13.89 1.61 6.42
C HIS A 65 -12.85 2.74 6.56
N GLY A 66 -12.90 3.74 5.68
CA GLY A 66 -12.01 4.91 5.70
C GLY A 66 -10.62 4.58 5.21
N ALA A 67 -9.59 5.01 5.94
CA ALA A 67 -8.20 4.81 5.56
C ALA A 67 -7.29 4.52 6.75
N ILE A 68 -6.12 3.98 6.44
CA ILE A 68 -4.97 3.90 7.35
C ILE A 68 -3.76 4.59 6.75
N ALA A 69 -2.90 5.12 7.61
CA ALA A 69 -1.58 5.60 7.25
C ALA A 69 -0.54 4.95 8.17
N VAL A 70 0.57 4.47 7.59
CA VAL A 70 1.69 3.87 8.32
C VAL A 70 2.95 4.67 8.03
N SER A 71 3.65 5.11 9.08
CA SER A 71 4.95 5.76 8.98
C SER A 71 5.76 5.56 10.25
N GLY A 72 7.04 5.20 10.11
CA GLY A 72 7.94 5.00 11.26
C GLY A 72 7.41 3.99 12.28
N GLY A 73 6.77 2.92 11.82
CA GLY A 73 6.17 1.88 12.68
C GLY A 73 4.89 2.28 13.41
N LYS A 74 4.35 3.48 13.14
CA LYS A 74 3.07 3.95 13.70
C LYS A 74 1.97 3.83 12.66
N THR A 75 0.84 3.28 13.07
CA THR A 75 -0.37 3.20 12.24
C THR A 75 -1.44 4.12 12.80
N VAL A 76 -1.99 4.98 11.95
CA VAL A 76 -3.15 5.85 12.25
C VAL A 76 -4.30 5.43 11.36
N SER A 77 -5.52 5.38 11.91
CA SER A 77 -6.74 5.11 11.15
C SER A 77 -7.71 6.28 11.24
N VAL A 78 -8.38 6.58 10.13
CA VAL A 78 -9.43 7.60 10.04
C VAL A 78 -10.67 6.95 9.40
N PRO A 79 -11.88 7.13 9.97
CA PRO A 79 -13.11 6.61 9.38
C PRO A 79 -13.49 7.37 8.10
N ALA A 80 -14.32 6.76 7.24
CA ALA A 80 -14.90 7.47 6.11
C ALA A 80 -15.92 8.51 6.60
N GLU A 81 -16.04 9.64 5.89
CA GLU A 81 -17.12 10.61 6.13
C GLU A 81 -18.43 10.14 5.44
N PRO A 82 -19.61 10.47 6.00
CA PRO A 82 -20.92 10.07 5.46
C PRO A 82 -21.28 10.67 4.10
#